data_AF-A0A1F4Y3F5-F1
#
_entry.id   AF-A0A1F4Y3F5-F1
#
_cell.length_a   1.000
_cell.length_b   1.000
_cell.length_c   1.000
_cell.angle_alpha   90.00
_cell.angle_beta   90.00
_cell.angle_gamma   90.00
#
_symmetry.space_group_name_H-M   'P 1'
#
loop_
_entity.id
_entity.type
_entity.pdbx_description
1 polymer ?
#
loop_
_entity_poly.entity_id
_entity_poly.type
_entity_poly.pdbx_seq_one_letter_code
_entity_poly.pdbx_strand_id
1 'polypeptide(L)'
;MKKIYVASSALLLLTPFIASAQQLNNIVQLISSVGYGLRLIIPILIVLAIIAFFWGLVKYIWGQGKDTAAGKNTMIAGLVSLFVMITLYGILQFGAEALGIKYFNNTGDALRAPRVTQ
;
A
#
# COMPACT_ATOMS: atom_id res chain seq x y z
N MET A 1 38.28 -36.16 21.59
CA MET A 1 38.47 -34.93 20.79
C MET A 1 38.20 -35.11 19.28
N LYS A 2 38.57 -36.22 18.64
CA LYS A 2 38.35 -36.43 17.19
C LYS A 2 36.87 -36.46 16.74
N LYS A 3 35.95 -36.89 17.61
CA LYS A 3 34.50 -37.00 17.31
C LYS A 3 33.79 -35.65 17.13
N ILE A 4 34.38 -34.56 17.65
CA ILE A 4 33.82 -33.22 17.58
C ILE A 4 34.00 -32.64 16.18
N TYR A 5 35.16 -32.86 15.55
CA TYR A 5 35.41 -32.44 14.16
C TYR A 5 34.51 -33.14 13.15
N VAL A 6 34.19 -34.42 13.39
CA VAL A 6 33.27 -35.20 12.55
C VAL A 6 31.82 -34.71 12.71
N ALA A 7 31.41 -34.31 13.92
CA ALA A 7 30.11 -33.71 14.17
C ALA A 7 29.96 -32.32 13.51
N SER A 8 31.01 -31.50 13.50
CA SER A 8 31.03 -30.21 12.81
C SER A 8 30.93 -30.34 11.28
N SER A 9 31.60 -31.34 10.69
CA SER A 9 31.48 -31.61 9.25
C SER A 9 30.10 -32.10 8.82
N ALA A 10 29.41 -32.87 9.68
CA ALA A 10 28.05 -33.32 9.40
C ALA A 10 27.03 -32.17 9.39
N LEU A 11 27.25 -31.14 10.21
CA LEU A 11 26.39 -29.95 10.27
C LEU A 11 26.56 -29.05 9.03
N LEU A 12 27.77 -28.98 8.46
CA LEU A 12 28.04 -28.23 7.23
C LEU A 12 27.35 -28.86 6.00
N LEU A 13 27.16 -30.18 5.98
CA LEU A 13 26.45 -30.90 4.91
C LEU A 13 24.93 -30.66 4.95
N LEU A 14 24.40 -30.12 6.04
CA LEU A 14 22.98 -29.74 6.19
C LEU A 14 22.70 -28.28 5.77
N THR A 15 23.74 -27.49 5.47
CA THR A 15 23.61 -26.10 5.01
C THR A 15 22.76 -25.90 3.73
N PRO A 16 22.81 -26.76 2.69
CA PRO A 16 21.96 -26.56 1.51
C PRO A 16 20.47 -26.76 1.83
N PHE A 17 20.12 -27.60 2.81
CA PHE A 17 18.73 -27.80 3.23
C PHE A 17 18.15 -26.58 3.94
N ILE A 18 18.98 -25.84 4.68
CA ILE A 18 18.60 -24.56 5.30
C ILE A 18 18.53 -23.46 4.23
N ALA A 19 19.42 -23.47 3.24
CA ALA A 19 19.35 -22.55 2.10
C ALA A 19 18.07 -22.75 1.26
N SER A 20 17.55 -23.98 1.14
CA SER A 20 16.26 -24.23 0.49
C SER A 20 15.06 -23.68 1.29
N ALA A 21 15.16 -23.57 2.63
CA ALA A 21 14.13 -22.91 3.45
C ALA A 21 14.11 -21.38 3.26
N GLN A 22 15.24 -20.76 2.86
CA GLN A 22 15.33 -19.34 2.51
C GLN A 22 14.45 -18.97 1.30
N GLN A 23 14.11 -19.93 0.44
CA GLN A 23 13.30 -19.65 -0.76
C GLN A 23 11.89 -19.15 -0.43
N LEU A 24 11.32 -19.57 0.71
CA LEU A 24 10.04 -19.03 1.20
C LEU A 24 10.17 -17.55 1.61
N ASN A 25 11.31 -17.15 2.18
CA ASN A 25 11.56 -15.75 2.54
C ASN A 25 11.61 -14.85 1.30
N ASN A 26 12.19 -15.32 0.20
CA ASN A 26 12.25 -14.56 -1.05
C ASN A 26 10.85 -14.30 -1.65
N ILE A 27 9.96 -15.30 -1.60
CA ILE A 27 8.58 -15.16 -2.09
C ILE A 27 7.75 -14.26 -1.19
N VAL A 28 7.88 -14.40 0.13
CA VAL A 28 7.20 -13.52 1.09
C VAL A 28 7.67 -12.07 0.91
N GLN A 29 8.97 -11.83 0.75
CA GLN A 29 9.51 -10.49 0.49
C GLN A 29 9.00 -9.89 -0.82
N LEU A 30 8.87 -10.69 -1.88
CA LEU A 30 8.30 -10.24 -3.15
C LEU A 30 6.83 -9.86 -3.01
N ILE A 31 6.02 -10.69 -2.34
CA ILE A 31 4.60 -10.43 -2.09
C ILE A 31 4.42 -9.18 -1.22
N SER A 32 5.22 -9.04 -0.15
CA SER A 32 5.21 -7.85 0.69
C SER A 32 5.58 -6.60 -0.11
N SER A 33 6.61 -6.68 -0.97
CA SER A 33 7.04 -5.55 -1.81
C SER A 33 5.95 -5.08 -2.78
N VAL A 34 5.26 -6.01 -3.42
CA VAL A 34 4.10 -5.69 -4.28
C VAL A 34 2.95 -5.10 -3.46
N GLY A 35 2.69 -5.67 -2.27
CA GLY A 35 1.67 -5.15 -1.34
C GLY A 35 1.94 -3.70 -0.92
N TYR A 36 3.19 -3.33 -0.66
CA TYR A 36 3.56 -1.94 -0.37
C TYR A 36 3.31 -1.01 -1.56
N GLY A 37 3.63 -1.45 -2.78
CA GLY A 37 3.36 -0.67 -4.01
C GLY A 37 1.87 -0.40 -4.23
N LEU A 38 1.04 -1.43 -4.08
CA LEU A 38 -0.43 -1.29 -4.20
C LEU A 38 -1.02 -0.38 -3.12
N ARG A 39 -0.44 -0.38 -1.92
CA ARG A 39 -0.90 0.50 -0.85
C ARG A 39 -0.58 1.97 -1.10
N LEU A 40 0.48 2.24 -1.86
CA LEU A 40 0.85 3.60 -2.25
C LEU A 40 0.02 4.11 -3.44
N ILE A 41 -0.50 3.23 -4.29
CA ILE A 41 -1.20 3.67 -5.51
C ILE A 41 -2.52 4.38 -5.20
N ILE A 42 -3.26 3.92 -4.19
CA ILE A 42 -4.56 4.50 -3.81
C ILE A 42 -4.42 5.98 -3.43
N PRO A 43 -3.57 6.39 -2.46
CA PRO A 43 -3.43 7.81 -2.11
C PRO A 43 -2.90 8.64 -3.28
N ILE A 44 -2.03 8.11 -4.15
CA ILE A 44 -1.57 8.80 -5.36
C ILE A 44 -2.74 9.10 -6.30
N LEU A 45 -3.59 8.10 -6.56
CA LEU A 45 -4.74 8.25 -7.46
C LEU A 45 -5.77 9.25 -6.91
N ILE A 46 -5.97 9.28 -5.58
CA ILE A 46 -6.81 10.30 -4.93
C ILE A 46 -6.26 11.70 -5.18
N VAL A 47 -4.95 11.91 -5.01
CA VAL A 47 -4.31 13.21 -5.27
C VAL A 47 -4.46 13.61 -6.73
N LEU A 48 -4.24 12.67 -7.67
CA LEU A 48 -4.42 12.95 -9.11
C LEU A 48 -5.87 13.28 -9.46
N ALA A 49 -6.85 12.59 -8.88
CA ALA A 49 -8.26 12.89 -9.09
C ALA A 49 -8.63 14.29 -8.58
N ILE A 50 -8.10 14.70 -7.43
CA ILE A 50 -8.26 16.05 -6.89
C ILE A 50 -7.66 17.10 -7.85
N ILE A 51 -6.46 16.87 -8.37
CA ILE A 51 -5.83 17.76 -9.35
C ILE A 51 -6.70 17.88 -10.62
N ALA A 52 -7.19 16.77 -11.16
CA ALA A 52 -8.05 16.76 -12.33
C ALA A 52 -9.38 17.49 -12.09
N PHE A 53 -9.98 17.31 -10.91
CA PHE A 53 -11.18 18.03 -10.48
C PHE A 53 -10.96 19.55 -10.47
N PHE A 54 -9.90 20.02 -9.81
CA PHE A 54 -9.58 21.45 -9.76
C PHE A 54 -9.22 22.02 -11.13
N TRP A 55 -8.53 21.25 -11.97
CA TRP A 55 -8.26 21.65 -13.36
C TRP A 55 -9.56 21.87 -14.15
N GLY A 56 -10.52 20.96 -14.00
CA GLY A 56 -11.86 21.11 -14.58
C GLY A 56 -12.61 22.33 -14.03
N LEU A 57 -12.56 22.55 -12.71
CA LEU A 57 -13.20 23.69 -12.05
C LEU A 57 -12.63 25.03 -12.52
N VAL A 58 -11.31 25.14 -12.61
CA VAL A 58 -10.63 26.34 -13.10
C VAL A 58 -11.04 26.66 -14.53
N LYS A 59 -11.07 25.65 -15.42
CA LYS A 59 -11.58 25.80 -16.79
C LYS A 59 -13.06 26.16 -16.84
N TYR A 60 -13.87 25.62 -15.93
CA TYR A 60 -15.28 25.93 -15.85
C TYR A 60 -15.52 27.39 -15.45
N ILE A 61 -14.77 27.90 -14.48
CA ILE A 61 -14.89 29.29 -13.99
C ILE A 61 -14.37 30.30 -15.01
N TRP A 62 -13.24 30.03 -15.66
CA TRP A 62 -12.64 30.97 -16.63
C TRP A 62 -13.14 30.79 -18.07
N GLY A 63 -13.77 29.66 -18.39
CA GLY A 63 -14.31 29.38 -19.71
C GLY A 63 -15.55 30.23 -19.97
N GLN A 64 -15.40 31.38 -20.63
CA GLN A 64 -16.52 32.16 -21.12
C GLN A 64 -17.16 31.47 -22.33
N GLY A 65 -18.34 30.88 -22.14
CA GLY A 65 -19.22 30.40 -23.21
C GLY A 65 -18.87 29.03 -23.82
N LYS A 66 -17.72 28.89 -24.50
CA LYS A 66 -17.39 27.66 -25.28
C LYS A 66 -16.66 26.58 -24.46
N ASP A 67 -15.78 26.98 -23.55
CA ASP A 67 -14.99 26.04 -22.73
C ASP A 67 -15.69 25.59 -21.45
N THR A 68 -16.84 26.20 -21.11
CA THR A 68 -17.62 25.91 -19.91
C THR A 68 -18.10 24.46 -19.90
N ALA A 69 -18.58 23.94 -21.03
CA ALA A 69 -19.09 22.58 -21.12
C ALA A 69 -17.98 21.53 -20.92
N ALA A 70 -16.81 21.77 -21.51
CA ALA A 70 -15.64 20.91 -21.36
C ALA A 70 -15.11 20.94 -19.91
N GLY A 71 -14.96 22.13 -19.31
CA GLY A 71 -14.56 22.29 -17.92
C GLY A 71 -15.51 21.60 -16.94
N LYS A 72 -16.83 21.75 -17.16
CA LYS A 72 -17.86 21.05 -16.37
C LYS A 72 -17.71 19.53 -16.47
N ASN A 73 -17.50 19.00 -17.67
CA ASN A 73 -17.37 17.56 -17.87
C ASN A 73 -16.11 17.00 -17.18
N THR A 74 -14.97 17.70 -17.28
CA THR A 74 -13.74 17.34 -16.57
C THR A 74 -13.91 17.42 -15.05
N MET A 75 -14.58 18.46 -14.54
CA MET A 75 -14.88 18.61 -13.12
C MET A 75 -15.74 17.46 -12.62
N ILE A 76 -16.83 17.12 -13.32
CA ILE A 76 -17.71 16.01 -12.95
C ILE A 76 -16.97 14.68 -13.02
N ALA A 77 -16.16 14.44 -14.05
CA ALA A 77 -15.36 13.23 -14.17
C ALA A 77 -14.37 13.08 -13.00
N GLY A 78 -13.72 14.16 -12.58
CA GLY A 78 -12.86 14.18 -11.40
C GLY A 78 -13.63 13.89 -10.11
N LEU A 79 -14.80 14.50 -9.93
CA LEU A 79 -15.65 14.29 -8.75
C LEU A 79 -16.18 12.85 -8.66
N VAL A 80 -16.66 12.29 -9.77
CA VAL A 80 -17.15 10.90 -9.84
C VAL A 80 -16.01 9.92 -9.56
N SER A 81 -14.83 10.16 -10.14
CA SER A 81 -13.65 9.32 -9.87
C SER A 81 -13.25 9.35 -8.40
N LEU A 82 -13.26 10.54 -7.79
CA LEU A 82 -12.95 10.72 -6.37
C LEU A 82 -13.99 10.02 -5.48
N PHE A 83 -15.27 10.17 -5.79
CA PHE A 83 -16.36 9.50 -5.07
C PHE A 83 -16.19 7.98 -5.09
N VAL A 84 -16.03 7.39 -6.28
CA VAL A 84 -15.85 5.94 -6.42
C VAL A 84 -14.63 5.45 -5.65
N MET A 85 -13.49 6.16 -5.73
CA MET A 85 -12.28 5.76 -5.01
C MET A 85 -12.46 5.79 -3.50
N ILE A 86 -13.06 6.85 -2.94
CA ILE A 86 -13.28 6.97 -1.50
C ILE A 86 -14.31 5.93 -1.04
N THR A 87 -15.40 5.75 -1.77
CA THR A 87 -16.45 4.79 -1.41
C THR A 87 -15.93 3.36 -1.43
N LEU A 88 -15.25 2.93 -2.48
CA LEU A 88 -14.68 1.58 -2.55
C LEU A 88 -13.62 1.37 -1.46
N TYR A 89 -12.69 2.32 -1.29
CA TYR A 89 -11.67 2.22 -0.25
C TYR A 89 -12.28 2.14 1.16
N GLY A 90 -13.29 2.96 1.44
CA GLY A 90 -14.00 2.94 2.72
C GLY A 90 -14.72 1.62 2.98
N ILE A 91 -15.41 1.07 1.98
CA ILE A 91 -16.08 -0.23 2.10
C ILE A 91 -15.07 -1.36 2.31
N LEU A 92 -13.96 -1.35 1.56
CA LEU A 92 -12.90 -2.36 1.72
C LEU A 92 -12.29 -2.30 3.12
N GLN A 93 -11.96 -1.10 3.59
CA GLN A 93 -11.42 -0.88 4.94
C GLN A 93 -12.39 -1.36 6.01
N PHE A 94 -13.65 -0.95 5.92
CA PHE A 94 -14.70 -1.36 6.84
C PHE A 94 -14.92 -2.88 6.83
N GLY A 95 -14.99 -3.49 5.65
CA GLY A 95 -15.19 -4.93 5.51
C GLY A 95 -14.03 -5.73 6.10
N ALA A 96 -12.80 -5.30 5.87
CA ALA A 96 -11.64 -5.95 6.47
C ALA A 96 -11.57 -5.76 7.99
N GLU A 97 -11.93 -4.59 8.52
CA GLU A 97 -12.06 -4.39 9.97
C GLU A 97 -13.13 -5.30 10.58
N ALA A 98 -14.28 -5.43 9.91
CA ALA A 98 -15.36 -6.33 10.32
C ALA A 98 -14.92 -7.82 10.30
N LEU A 99 -13.99 -8.18 9.42
CA LEU A 99 -13.38 -9.51 9.34
C LEU A 99 -12.16 -9.70 10.27
N GLY A 100 -11.80 -8.68 11.07
CA GLY A 100 -10.64 -8.72 11.97
C GLY A 100 -9.28 -8.61 11.27
N ILE A 101 -9.27 -8.22 10.00
CA ILE A 101 -8.06 -8.01 9.21
C ILE A 101 -7.48 -6.64 9.59
N LYS A 102 -6.41 -6.64 10.38
CA LYS A 102 -5.66 -5.42 10.67
C LYS A 102 -4.79 -5.07 9.48
N TYR A 103 -5.16 -4.04 8.74
CA TYR A 103 -4.19 -3.35 7.89
C TYR A 103 -3.09 -2.81 8.80
N PHE A 104 -1.84 -3.19 8.56
CA PHE A 104 -0.68 -2.63 9.25
C PHE A 104 -0.51 -1.15 8.85
N ASN A 105 -1.38 -0.30 9.39
CA ASN A 105 -1.29 1.15 9.34
C ASN A 105 -0.19 1.59 10.31
N ASN A 106 1.05 1.59 9.82
CA ASN A 106 2.26 2.06 10.52
C ASN A 106 2.22 3.56 10.94
N THR A 107 1.06 4.21 10.93
CA THR A 107 0.91 5.62 11.30
C THR A 107 0.69 5.82 12.81
N GLY A 108 0.33 4.77 13.55
CA GLY A 108 0.06 4.84 15.00
C GLY A 108 1.20 4.39 15.92
N ASP A 109 2.13 3.59 15.42
CA ASP A 109 3.17 2.95 16.26
C ASP A 109 4.50 3.71 16.28
N ALA A 110 4.73 4.63 15.33
CA ALA A 110 5.93 5.47 15.30
C ALA A 110 5.86 6.69 16.24
N LEU A 111 4.66 7.06 16.70
CA LEU A 111 4.43 8.21 17.60
C LEU A 111 4.06 7.78 19.03
N ARG A 112 3.96 6.48 19.28
CA ARG A 112 3.94 5.94 20.64
C ARG A 112 5.39 5.81 21.10
N ALA A 113 5.83 6.78 21.91
CA ALA A 113 7.07 6.63 22.67
C ALA A 113 7.08 5.24 23.33
N PRO A 114 8.19 4.49 23.27
CA PRO A 114 8.29 3.21 23.95
C PRO A 114 7.87 3.43 25.40
N ARG A 115 6.82 2.73 25.84
CA ARG A 115 6.56 2.61 27.27
C ARG A 115 7.73 1.83 27.84
N VAL A 116 8.74 2.56 28.31
CA VAL A 116 9.74 2.08 29.27
C VAL A 116 9.00 1.85 30.59
N THR A 117 8.21 0.77 30.64
CA THR A 117 7.86 0.15 31.91
C THR A 117 9.15 -0.44 32.47
N GLN A 118 9.46 -0.01 33.69
CA GLN A 118 10.57 -0.51 34.51
C GLN A 118 10.44 -1.99 34.82
#